data_AF-A0A7I7U2A6-F1
#
_entry.id   AF-A0A7I7U2A6-F1
#
_cell.length_a   1.000
_cell.length_b   1.000
_cell.length_c   1.000
_cell.angle_alpha   90.00
_cell.angle_beta   90.00
_cell.angle_gamma   90.00
#
_symmetry.space_group_name_H-M   'P 1'
#
loop_
_entity.id
_entity.type
_entity.pdbx_description
1 polymer ?
#
loop_
_entity_poly.entity_id
_entity_poly.type
_entity_poly.pdbx_seq_one_letter_code
_entity_poly.pdbx_strand_id
1 'polypeptide(L)'
;MSIKSLAVPTQLLPGFDRNAVAEGVATEDFPHDPGTLVDMDPVIALRQIAYYKDRARDDPRRVMAYRNAADVIEALTEQQREKHGAANSWQSLPRIGPKTARVIAQAWAGQEPDVLVELRESAEDLGGGDIRAALRGDLHVHSNWSDGSAPIEEMMIAARDLGHEYCALTDHSPRLRVANGLSPERLREQLDVIDEIRELVAPMRILTGIEVDILEDGSLDQEDELLERLDIVVASVHSKLAMDEAAMTRRMLKAVANPHTDVLGHCTGRLVTGGRGVRPESKFDAEKVFGLCRDAGTAVEINSRPERRDPPTRLLTLAMEIGCLFSIDTDSHAPGQLEFLGYGAQRALDAGLEPERIVNTWAVEDLLAWARA
;
A
#
# COMPACT_ATOMS: atom_id res chain seq x y z
N MET A 1 -12.22 -22.87 -3.54
CA MET A 1 -10.83 -23.39 -3.53
C MET A 1 -10.49 -23.66 -2.08
N SER A 2 -9.90 -24.80 -1.73
CA SER A 2 -9.53 -25.08 -0.33
C SER A 2 -8.22 -24.35 -0.04
N ILE A 3 -8.28 -23.28 0.76
CA ILE A 3 -7.10 -22.61 1.30
C ILE A 3 -6.46 -23.62 2.26
N LYS A 4 -5.33 -24.19 1.86
CA LYS A 4 -4.51 -24.98 2.77
C LYS A 4 -3.89 -24.01 3.77
N SER A 5 -4.06 -24.31 5.06
CA SER A 5 -3.33 -23.70 6.16
C SER A 5 -1.84 -23.56 5.79
N LEU A 6 -1.42 -22.33 5.49
CA LEU A 6 -0.04 -21.95 5.26
C LEU A 6 0.52 -21.46 6.58
N ALA A 7 1.42 -22.23 7.18
CA ALA A 7 2.30 -21.71 8.21
C ALA A 7 3.34 -20.82 7.51
N VAL A 8 3.05 -19.52 7.41
CA VAL A 8 4.01 -18.52 6.92
C VAL A 8 4.93 -18.16 8.10
N PRO A 9 6.26 -18.28 7.97
CA PRO A 9 7.19 -17.83 9.00
C PRO A 9 6.97 -16.34 9.30
N THR A 10 6.83 -16.02 10.58
CA THR A 10 6.25 -14.77 11.11
C THR A 10 7.16 -13.54 11.02
N GLN A 11 8.17 -13.54 10.15
CA GLN A 11 9.12 -12.43 10.01
C GLN A 11 9.47 -12.23 8.54
N LEU A 12 8.71 -11.39 7.82
CA LEU A 12 9.03 -11.04 6.43
C LEU A 12 9.83 -9.74 6.34
N LEU A 13 9.95 -8.90 7.37
CA LEU A 13 10.73 -7.65 7.31
C LEU A 13 11.48 -7.37 8.62
N PRO A 14 12.76 -6.93 8.58
CA PRO A 14 13.41 -6.36 9.75
C PRO A 14 12.77 -5.00 10.09
N GLY A 15 12.36 -4.84 11.35
CA GLY A 15 11.56 -3.72 11.84
C GLY A 15 12.28 -2.37 11.81
N PHE A 16 11.52 -1.35 11.43
CA PHE A 16 11.84 0.05 11.71
C PHE A 16 11.65 0.28 13.22
N ASP A 17 12.72 0.61 13.93
CA ASP A 17 12.64 0.89 15.36
C ASP A 17 11.94 2.24 15.60
N ARG A 18 10.68 2.18 16.04
CA ARG A 18 9.86 3.36 16.37
C ARG A 18 10.31 4.08 17.65
N ASN A 19 11.21 3.50 18.45
CA ASN A 19 11.54 4.00 19.79
C ASN A 19 12.92 4.65 19.94
N ALA A 20 13.68 4.88 18.86
CA ALA A 20 15.03 5.45 18.99
C ALA A 20 15.08 6.97 19.32
N VAL A 21 13.94 7.63 19.61
CA VAL A 21 13.90 9.07 19.93
C VAL A 21 13.02 9.39 21.14
N ALA A 22 13.17 8.67 22.26
CA ALA A 22 12.82 9.21 23.57
C ALA A 22 13.50 8.41 24.69
N GLU A 23 14.28 9.12 25.50
CA GLU A 23 14.82 8.70 26.80
C GLU A 23 16.05 7.77 26.80
N GLY A 24 17.15 8.31 27.36
CA GLY A 24 18.36 7.55 27.62
C GLY A 24 18.12 6.45 28.65
N VAL A 25 18.10 5.21 28.19
CA VAL A 25 18.11 4.01 29.03
C VAL A 25 19.27 3.13 28.58
N ALA A 26 20.02 2.64 29.56
CA ALA A 26 21.25 1.88 29.40
C ALA A 26 21.08 0.63 28.52
N THR A 27 22.07 0.40 27.68
CA THR A 27 22.26 -0.82 26.89
C THR A 27 22.47 -2.01 27.83
N GLU A 28 21.44 -2.85 28.01
CA GLU A 28 21.65 -4.21 28.51
C GLU A 28 21.93 -5.12 27.31
N ASP A 29 23.17 -5.61 27.25
CA ASP A 29 23.66 -6.56 26.27
C ASP A 29 22.82 -7.85 26.27
N PHE A 30 22.08 -8.09 25.19
CA PHE A 30 21.61 -9.44 24.88
C PHE A 30 22.83 -10.29 24.44
N PRO A 31 23.02 -11.50 25.00
CA PRO A 31 24.11 -12.36 24.57
C PRO A 31 23.84 -12.82 23.13
N HIS A 32 24.58 -12.25 22.18
CA HIS A 32 24.68 -12.76 20.82
C HIS A 32 25.42 -14.11 20.89
N ASP A 33 24.68 -15.21 20.77
CA ASP A 33 25.26 -16.53 20.48
C ASP A 33 25.76 -16.52 19.02
N PRO A 34 27.08 -16.65 18.74
CA PRO A 34 27.62 -16.64 17.39
C PRO A 34 27.28 -17.90 16.56
N GLY A 35 26.46 -18.82 17.09
CA GLY A 35 26.25 -20.16 16.54
C GLY A 35 24.90 -20.45 15.86
N THR A 36 23.89 -19.59 15.95
CA THR A 36 22.63 -19.79 15.23
C THR A 36 22.72 -19.19 13.83
N LEU A 37 23.06 -20.03 12.85
CA LEU A 37 22.72 -19.76 11.44
C LEU A 37 21.22 -19.46 11.41
N VAL A 38 20.84 -18.21 11.12
CA VAL A 38 19.45 -17.88 10.82
C VAL A 38 19.18 -18.60 9.50
N ASP A 39 18.51 -19.75 9.58
CA ASP A 39 18.20 -20.57 8.41
C ASP A 39 17.18 -19.79 7.56
N MET A 40 17.69 -19.08 6.56
CA MET A 40 16.90 -18.21 5.70
C MET A 40 16.15 -19.05 4.69
N ASP A 41 14.82 -19.18 4.83
CA ASP A 41 14.02 -19.89 3.83
C ASP A 41 14.09 -19.17 2.46
N PRO A 42 14.31 -19.90 1.35
CA PRO A 42 14.42 -19.29 0.02
C PRO A 42 13.19 -18.49 -0.43
N VAL A 43 11.98 -18.85 -0.01
CA VAL A 43 10.75 -18.10 -0.33
C VAL A 43 10.77 -16.74 0.37
N ILE A 44 11.13 -16.71 1.66
CA ILE A 44 11.29 -15.47 2.43
C ILE A 44 12.31 -14.56 1.76
N ALA A 45 13.50 -15.08 1.44
CA ALA A 45 14.55 -14.27 0.83
C ALA A 45 14.13 -13.68 -0.53
N LEU A 46 13.45 -14.45 -1.38
CA LEU A 46 12.95 -13.97 -2.66
C LEU A 46 11.86 -12.89 -2.49
N ARG A 47 10.92 -13.07 -1.55
CA ARG A 47 9.88 -12.07 -1.23
C ARG A 47 10.49 -10.78 -0.66
N GLN A 48 11.49 -10.89 0.22
CA GLN A 48 12.21 -9.73 0.75
C GLN A 48 12.98 -8.97 -0.33
N ILE A 49 13.65 -9.67 -1.25
CA ILE A 49 14.30 -9.00 -2.38
C ILE A 49 13.26 -8.31 -3.27
N ALA A 50 12.12 -8.95 -3.53
CA ALA A 50 11.04 -8.31 -4.29
C ALA A 50 10.53 -7.04 -3.58
N TYR A 51 10.34 -7.10 -2.27
CA TYR A 51 9.94 -5.98 -1.42
C TYR A 51 10.91 -4.78 -1.56
N TYR A 52 12.21 -4.97 -1.30
CA TYR A 52 13.17 -3.87 -1.41
C TYR A 52 13.29 -3.32 -2.83
N LYS A 53 13.04 -4.15 -3.84
CA LYS A 53 13.01 -3.69 -5.23
C LYS A 53 11.78 -2.84 -5.55
N ASP A 54 10.60 -3.21 -5.06
CA ASP A 54 9.41 -2.35 -5.19
C ASP A 54 9.63 -1.01 -4.48
N ARG A 55 10.18 -1.06 -3.26
CA ARG A 55 10.57 0.12 -2.48
C ARG A 55 11.53 1.02 -3.26
N ALA A 56 12.52 0.43 -3.93
CA ALA A 56 13.47 1.15 -4.77
C ALA A 56 12.89 1.58 -6.15
N ARG A 57 11.62 1.27 -6.43
CA ARG A 57 10.94 1.53 -7.72
C ARG A 57 11.67 0.91 -8.92
N ASP A 58 12.22 -0.28 -8.71
CA ASP A 58 12.87 -1.07 -9.75
C ASP A 58 11.89 -1.47 -10.87
N ASP A 59 12.43 -1.95 -12.00
CA ASP A 59 11.60 -2.41 -13.13
C ASP A 59 10.61 -3.52 -12.68
N PRO A 60 9.29 -3.34 -12.86
CA PRO A 60 8.29 -4.28 -12.36
C PRO A 60 8.46 -5.71 -12.89
N ARG A 61 8.97 -5.89 -14.13
CA ARG A 61 9.20 -7.24 -14.67
C ARG A 61 10.32 -7.94 -13.93
N ARG A 62 11.36 -7.19 -13.51
CA ARG A 62 12.44 -7.72 -12.68
C ARG A 62 11.95 -8.08 -11.28
N VAL A 63 11.10 -7.24 -10.67
CA VAL A 63 10.55 -7.56 -9.35
C VAL A 63 9.67 -8.81 -9.41
N MET A 64 8.79 -8.89 -10.41
CA MET A 64 7.94 -10.06 -10.61
C MET A 64 8.74 -11.34 -10.85
N ALA A 65 9.97 -11.28 -11.38
CA ALA A 65 10.80 -12.47 -11.51
C ALA A 65 11.16 -13.09 -10.14
N TYR A 66 11.35 -12.26 -9.10
CA TYR A 66 11.60 -12.75 -7.73
C TYR A 66 10.33 -13.33 -7.10
N ARG A 67 9.18 -12.66 -7.24
CA ARG A 67 7.88 -13.20 -6.78
C ARG A 67 7.53 -14.52 -7.44
N ASN A 68 7.59 -14.59 -8.76
CA ASN A 68 7.34 -15.83 -9.50
C ASN A 68 8.30 -16.96 -9.08
N ALA A 69 9.56 -16.65 -8.79
CA ALA A 69 10.49 -17.65 -8.28
C ALA A 69 10.09 -18.10 -6.87
N ALA A 70 9.63 -17.19 -6.01
CA ALA A 70 9.15 -17.50 -4.67
C ALA A 70 7.95 -18.47 -4.75
N ASP A 71 6.96 -18.18 -5.60
CA ASP A 71 5.79 -19.03 -5.82
C ASP A 71 6.17 -20.43 -6.30
N VAL A 72 7.17 -20.53 -7.21
CA VAL A 72 7.66 -21.81 -7.70
C VAL A 72 8.26 -22.64 -6.56
N ILE A 73 9.05 -22.03 -5.67
CA ILE A 73 9.66 -22.72 -4.54
C ILE A 73 8.63 -23.06 -3.45
N GLU A 74 7.67 -22.16 -3.20
CA GLU A 74 6.56 -22.36 -2.27
C GLU A 74 5.71 -23.57 -2.66
N ALA A 75 5.49 -23.79 -3.96
CA ALA A 75 4.73 -24.92 -4.48
C ALA A 75 5.45 -26.29 -4.41
N LEU A 76 6.76 -26.32 -4.16
CA LEU A 76 7.52 -27.58 -4.05
C LEU A 76 7.28 -28.27 -2.70
N THR A 77 7.25 -29.61 -2.72
CA THR A 77 7.33 -30.39 -1.48
C THR A 77 8.74 -30.33 -0.90
N GLU A 78 8.87 -30.60 0.41
CA GLU A 78 10.16 -30.69 1.09
C GLU A 78 11.14 -31.63 0.37
N GLN A 79 10.69 -32.84 -0.01
CA GLN A 79 11.50 -33.79 -0.78
C GLN A 79 11.98 -33.23 -2.14
N GLN A 80 11.14 -32.44 -2.82
CA GLN A 80 11.54 -31.79 -4.07
C GLN A 80 12.58 -30.70 -3.80
N ARG A 81 12.39 -29.88 -2.76
CA ARG A 81 13.36 -28.86 -2.34
C ARG A 81 14.70 -29.50 -2.00
N GLU A 82 14.73 -30.56 -1.19
CA GLU A 82 15.95 -31.31 -0.86
C GLU A 82 16.66 -31.83 -2.11
N LYS A 83 15.93 -32.47 -3.03
CA LYS A 83 16.49 -32.98 -4.28
C LYS A 83 17.14 -31.87 -5.10
N HIS A 84 16.46 -30.74 -5.26
CA HIS A 84 16.98 -29.62 -6.04
C HIS A 84 18.15 -28.94 -5.35
N GLY A 85 18.11 -28.79 -4.02
CA GLY A 85 19.17 -28.22 -3.21
C GLY A 85 20.45 -29.06 -3.21
N ALA A 86 20.34 -30.36 -2.97
CA ALA A 86 21.49 -31.27 -3.01
C ALA A 86 22.18 -31.32 -4.38
N ALA A 87 21.40 -31.17 -5.46
CA ALA A 87 21.92 -31.13 -6.83
C ALA A 87 22.26 -29.70 -7.32
N ASN A 88 22.01 -28.66 -6.50
CA ASN A 88 22.04 -27.24 -6.88
C ASN A 88 21.40 -26.96 -8.26
N SER A 89 20.22 -27.54 -8.50
CA SER A 89 19.58 -27.60 -9.82
C SER A 89 18.39 -26.64 -9.96
N TRP A 90 18.35 -25.59 -9.16
CA TRP A 90 17.25 -24.62 -9.11
C TRP A 90 16.92 -23.98 -10.47
N GLN A 91 17.92 -23.71 -11.32
CA GLN A 91 17.72 -23.15 -12.66
C GLN A 91 16.99 -24.08 -13.64
N SER A 92 16.85 -25.36 -13.31
CA SER A 92 16.05 -26.31 -14.11
C SER A 92 14.55 -26.08 -13.96
N LEU A 93 14.13 -25.40 -12.90
CA LEU A 93 12.72 -25.10 -12.62
C LEU A 93 12.23 -23.96 -13.53
N PRO A 94 10.96 -24.03 -13.98
CA PRO A 94 10.39 -22.97 -14.81
C PRO A 94 10.39 -21.64 -14.05
N ARG A 95 10.60 -20.54 -14.79
CA ARG A 95 10.62 -19.15 -14.26
C ARG A 95 11.74 -18.84 -13.26
N ILE A 96 12.66 -19.77 -13.01
CA ILE A 96 13.86 -19.51 -12.20
C ILE A 96 15.03 -19.16 -13.13
N GLY A 97 15.43 -17.88 -13.11
CA GLY A 97 16.59 -17.39 -13.86
C GLY A 97 17.90 -17.51 -13.07
N PRO A 98 19.05 -17.20 -13.70
CA PRO A 98 20.35 -17.31 -13.04
C PRO A 98 20.47 -16.51 -11.73
N LYS A 99 19.86 -15.32 -11.68
CA LYS A 99 19.88 -14.46 -10.48
C LYS A 99 19.04 -15.01 -9.35
N THR A 100 17.79 -15.41 -9.62
CA THR A 100 16.91 -15.98 -8.59
C THR A 100 17.39 -17.34 -8.12
N ALA A 101 17.96 -18.17 -9.00
CA ALA A 101 18.60 -19.43 -8.60
C ALA A 101 19.79 -19.24 -7.67
N ARG A 102 20.60 -18.20 -7.87
CA ARG A 102 21.70 -17.87 -6.94
C ARG A 102 21.16 -17.53 -5.56
N VAL A 103 20.12 -16.69 -5.49
CA VAL A 103 19.45 -16.35 -4.23
C VAL A 103 18.94 -17.60 -3.52
N ILE A 104 18.24 -18.48 -4.25
CA ILE A 104 17.71 -19.73 -3.70
C ILE A 104 18.84 -20.62 -3.17
N ALA A 105 19.94 -20.75 -3.92
CA ALA A 105 21.08 -21.57 -3.51
C ALA A 105 21.77 -21.03 -2.25
N GLN A 106 21.88 -19.71 -2.10
CA GLN A 106 22.43 -19.07 -0.90
C GLN A 106 21.53 -19.31 0.31
N ALA A 107 20.24 -18.98 0.19
CA ALA A 107 19.25 -19.16 1.24
C ALA A 107 19.17 -20.64 1.68
N TRP A 108 19.09 -21.57 0.74
CA TRP A 108 19.08 -23.02 1.02
C TRP A 108 20.33 -23.52 1.74
N ALA A 109 21.48 -22.86 1.54
CA ALA A 109 22.72 -23.18 2.25
C ALA A 109 22.81 -22.57 3.65
N GLY A 110 21.70 -22.03 4.18
CA GLY A 110 21.65 -21.30 5.45
C GLY A 110 22.37 -19.95 5.40
N GLN A 111 22.61 -19.40 4.21
CA GLN A 111 23.26 -18.11 4.01
C GLN A 111 22.26 -17.05 3.64
N GLU A 112 22.43 -15.87 4.21
CA GLU A 112 21.68 -14.70 3.75
C GLU A 112 22.15 -14.30 2.34
N PRO A 113 21.26 -14.14 1.34
CA PRO A 113 21.69 -13.84 -0.02
C PRO A 113 22.34 -12.45 -0.15
N ASP A 114 23.48 -12.37 -0.85
CA ASP A 114 24.25 -11.12 -1.00
C ASP A 114 23.40 -9.96 -1.53
N VAL A 115 22.52 -10.25 -2.50
CA VAL A 115 21.62 -9.24 -3.11
C VAL A 115 20.64 -8.66 -2.09
N LEU A 116 20.19 -9.48 -1.13
CA LEU A 116 19.30 -9.03 -0.07
C LEU A 116 20.05 -8.16 0.95
N VAL A 117 21.29 -8.51 1.28
CA VAL A 117 22.18 -7.67 2.11
C VAL A 117 22.39 -6.30 1.45
N GLU A 118 22.80 -6.28 0.17
CA GLU A 118 23.03 -5.05 -0.59
C GLU A 118 21.79 -4.15 -0.65
N LEU A 119 20.61 -4.73 -0.91
CA LEU A 119 19.35 -3.99 -0.98
C LEU A 119 18.94 -3.37 0.36
N ARG A 120 19.22 -4.06 1.48
CA ARG A 120 18.94 -3.54 2.82
C ARG A 120 19.90 -2.45 3.23
N GLU A 121 21.19 -2.66 3.00
CA GLU A 121 22.23 -1.67 3.34
C GLU A 121 22.11 -0.38 2.52
N SER A 122 21.55 -0.46 1.31
CA SER A 122 21.29 0.70 0.44
C SER A 122 19.91 1.34 0.64
N ALA A 123 19.05 0.80 1.50
CA ALA A 123 17.73 1.35 1.74
C ALA A 123 17.82 2.64 2.58
N GLU A 124 17.56 3.79 1.94
CA GLU A 124 17.52 5.08 2.61
C GLU A 124 16.18 5.32 3.32
N ASP A 125 16.17 6.14 4.38
CA ASP A 125 14.95 6.67 4.98
C ASP A 125 14.17 7.52 3.96
N LEU A 126 12.86 7.30 3.88
CA LEU A 126 11.97 8.00 2.95
C LEU A 126 11.39 9.29 3.55
N GLY A 127 11.69 9.58 4.82
CA GLY A 127 11.38 10.83 5.51
C GLY A 127 10.04 10.85 6.23
N GLY A 128 9.62 12.05 6.63
CA GLY A 128 8.34 12.31 7.27
C GLY A 128 8.37 12.49 8.79
N GLY A 129 9.52 12.23 9.43
CA GLY A 129 9.78 12.54 10.84
C GLY A 129 8.63 12.16 11.77
N ASP A 130 8.24 13.10 12.64
CA ASP A 130 7.19 12.88 13.65
C ASP A 130 5.82 12.58 13.02
N ILE A 131 5.51 13.14 11.84
CA ILE A 131 4.26 12.81 11.13
C ILE A 131 4.27 11.34 10.72
N ARG A 132 5.37 10.84 10.12
CA ARG A 132 5.50 9.44 9.73
C ARG A 132 5.39 8.52 10.94
N ALA A 133 6.02 8.88 12.06
CA ALA A 133 5.95 8.13 13.31
C ALA A 133 4.53 8.08 13.89
N ALA A 134 3.73 9.13 13.71
CA ALA A 134 2.35 9.21 14.16
C ALA A 134 1.35 8.41 13.29
N LEU A 135 1.72 8.03 12.05
CA LEU A 135 0.84 7.25 11.18
C LEU A 135 0.63 5.83 11.72
N ARG A 136 -0.64 5.50 11.97
CA ARG A 136 -1.09 4.19 12.45
C ARG A 136 -1.45 3.24 11.33
N GLY A 137 -1.83 3.75 10.15
CA GLY A 137 -2.25 2.92 9.02
C GLY A 137 -2.18 3.59 7.66
N ASP A 138 -2.49 2.82 6.63
CA ASP A 138 -2.64 3.25 5.24
C ASP A 138 -4.09 3.03 4.79
N LEU A 139 -4.69 4.02 4.12
CA LEU A 139 -6.09 3.98 3.72
C LEU A 139 -6.27 3.82 2.20
N HIS A 140 -5.18 3.63 1.44
CA HIS A 140 -5.24 3.44 -0.01
C HIS A 140 -4.20 2.42 -0.50
N VAL A 141 -4.62 1.15 -0.61
CA VAL A 141 -3.75 0.02 -0.99
C VAL A 141 -4.48 -0.93 -1.94
N HIS A 142 -3.77 -1.41 -2.96
CA HIS A 142 -4.29 -2.28 -4.01
C HIS A 142 -3.64 -3.67 -3.96
N SER A 143 -4.35 -4.66 -4.48
CA SER A 143 -3.88 -6.04 -4.62
C SER A 143 -4.04 -6.55 -6.05
N ASN A 144 -3.63 -7.79 -6.30
CA ASN A 144 -3.84 -8.46 -7.58
C ASN A 144 -5.31 -8.76 -7.93
N TRP A 145 -6.25 -8.37 -7.07
CA TRP A 145 -7.67 -8.37 -7.38
C TRP A 145 -8.05 -7.22 -8.34
N SER A 146 -7.34 -6.10 -8.31
CA SER A 146 -7.39 -5.09 -9.37
C SER A 146 -6.08 -5.07 -10.16
N ASP A 147 -5.23 -4.07 -9.96
CA ASP A 147 -3.98 -3.85 -10.70
C ASP A 147 -2.72 -3.86 -9.83
N GLY A 148 -2.83 -4.29 -8.58
CA GLY A 148 -1.71 -4.64 -7.73
C GLY A 148 -0.97 -5.88 -8.25
N SER A 149 0.29 -6.00 -7.84
CA SER A 149 1.20 -7.08 -8.26
C SER A 149 1.28 -8.24 -7.28
N ALA A 150 0.72 -8.10 -6.08
CA ALA A 150 0.79 -9.08 -5.01
C ALA A 150 -0.61 -9.49 -4.50
N PRO A 151 -0.77 -10.73 -4.00
CA PRO A 151 -1.99 -11.16 -3.33
C PRO A 151 -2.34 -10.29 -2.11
N ILE A 152 -3.62 -10.27 -1.72
CA ILE A 152 -4.08 -9.57 -0.51
C ILE A 152 -3.28 -10.00 0.72
N GLU A 153 -3.08 -11.31 0.90
CA GLU A 153 -2.31 -11.87 2.01
C GLU A 153 -0.90 -11.27 2.10
N GLU A 154 -0.18 -11.20 0.98
CA GLU A 154 1.18 -10.64 0.93
C GLU A 154 1.19 -9.14 1.24
N MET A 155 0.20 -8.39 0.73
CA MET A 155 0.05 -6.95 1.02
C MET A 155 -0.24 -6.72 2.51
N MET A 156 -1.19 -7.45 3.10
CA MET A 156 -1.60 -7.25 4.49
C MET A 156 -0.54 -7.74 5.48
N ILE A 157 0.19 -8.81 5.15
CA ILE A 157 1.34 -9.24 5.96
C ILE A 157 2.44 -8.18 5.93
N ALA A 158 2.76 -7.62 4.76
CA ALA A 158 3.75 -6.55 4.66
C ALA A 158 3.33 -5.29 5.44
N ALA A 159 2.04 -4.93 5.41
CA ALA A 159 1.50 -3.83 6.20
C ALA A 159 1.64 -4.09 7.72
N ARG A 160 1.31 -5.31 8.18
CA ARG A 160 1.48 -5.71 9.59
C ARG A 160 2.94 -5.64 10.01
N ASP A 161 3.84 -6.17 9.19
CA ASP A 161 5.27 -6.24 9.49
C ASP A 161 5.93 -4.85 9.49
N LEU A 162 5.32 -3.86 8.81
CA LEU A 162 5.66 -2.44 8.92
C LEU A 162 5.14 -1.76 10.19
N GLY A 163 4.39 -2.47 11.03
CA GLY A 163 3.85 -1.98 12.29
C GLY A 163 2.57 -1.15 12.14
N HIS A 164 1.80 -1.36 11.09
CA HIS A 164 0.46 -0.77 10.98
C HIS A 164 -0.49 -1.36 12.03
N GLU A 165 -1.31 -0.49 12.64
CA GLU A 165 -2.45 -0.89 13.46
C GLU A 165 -3.65 -1.24 12.59
N TYR A 166 -3.77 -0.60 11.43
CA TYR A 166 -4.77 -0.90 10.42
C TYR A 166 -4.28 -0.63 8.99
N CYS A 167 -4.87 -1.31 8.02
CA CYS A 167 -4.63 -1.08 6.60
C CYS A 167 -5.93 -1.27 5.83
N ALA A 168 -6.35 -0.29 5.03
CA ALA A 168 -7.50 -0.43 4.14
C ALA A 168 -7.08 -1.10 2.83
N LEU A 169 -7.82 -2.12 2.40
CA LEU A 169 -7.72 -2.66 1.04
C LEU A 169 -8.76 -1.96 0.18
N THR A 170 -8.30 -1.21 -0.83
CA THR A 170 -9.12 -0.32 -1.66
C THR A 170 -8.88 -0.59 -3.14
N ASP A 171 -9.04 -1.85 -3.56
CA ASP A 171 -8.97 -2.23 -4.97
C ASP A 171 -9.98 -1.42 -5.82
N HIS A 172 -9.68 -1.26 -7.11
CA HIS A 172 -10.46 -0.38 -7.99
C HIS A 172 -11.88 -0.90 -8.28
N SER A 173 -12.82 0.01 -8.53
CA SER A 173 -14.18 -0.28 -9.01
C SER A 173 -14.27 -0.61 -10.52
N PRO A 174 -15.41 -1.16 -11.01
CA PRO A 174 -15.50 -1.87 -12.29
C PRO A 174 -15.16 -1.07 -13.56
N ARG A 175 -15.41 0.25 -13.58
CA ARG A 175 -15.26 1.08 -14.77
C ARG A 175 -13.80 1.33 -15.13
N LEU A 176 -12.87 1.17 -14.20
CA LEU A 176 -11.44 1.16 -14.50
C LEU A 176 -11.03 -0.19 -15.11
N ARG A 177 -11.55 -0.48 -16.32
CA ARG A 177 -11.35 -1.76 -17.02
C ARG A 177 -9.89 -2.12 -17.28
N VAL A 178 -9.02 -1.12 -17.39
CA VAL A 178 -7.57 -1.32 -17.56
C VAL A 178 -6.95 -1.93 -16.30
N ALA A 179 -7.57 -1.71 -15.14
CA ALA A 179 -7.13 -2.18 -13.84
C ALA A 179 -7.89 -3.42 -13.34
N ASN A 180 -8.66 -4.09 -14.21
CA ASN A 180 -9.47 -5.26 -13.80
C ASN A 180 -10.34 -5.00 -12.56
N GLY A 181 -10.99 -3.83 -12.50
CA GLY A 181 -11.78 -3.41 -11.35
C GLY A 181 -12.88 -4.40 -10.92
N LEU A 182 -13.26 -4.30 -9.64
CA LEU A 182 -14.17 -5.22 -8.97
C LEU A 182 -15.62 -4.94 -9.35
N SER A 183 -16.29 -5.92 -9.96
CA SER A 183 -17.76 -5.90 -10.03
C SER A 183 -18.36 -5.98 -8.61
N PRO A 184 -19.66 -5.66 -8.43
CA PRO A 184 -20.32 -5.83 -7.14
C PRO A 184 -20.20 -7.26 -6.59
N GLU A 185 -20.21 -8.27 -7.45
CA GLU A 185 -20.03 -9.68 -7.06
C GLU A 185 -18.59 -9.95 -6.61
N ARG A 186 -17.60 -9.45 -7.37
CA ARG A 186 -16.19 -9.62 -7.02
C ARG A 186 -15.81 -8.89 -5.74
N LEU A 187 -16.42 -7.74 -5.46
CA LEU A 187 -16.22 -7.05 -4.18
C LEU A 187 -16.78 -7.89 -3.03
N ARG A 188 -17.98 -8.49 -3.17
CA ARG A 188 -18.51 -9.42 -2.14
C ARG A 188 -17.57 -10.59 -1.90
N GLU A 189 -17.04 -11.20 -2.96
CA GLU A 189 -16.04 -12.28 -2.85
C GLU A 189 -14.75 -11.81 -2.16
N GLN A 190 -14.29 -10.58 -2.46
CA GLN A 190 -13.11 -10.02 -1.79
C GLN A 190 -13.34 -9.81 -0.29
N LEU A 191 -14.54 -9.37 0.12
CA LEU A 191 -14.89 -9.23 1.53
C LEU A 191 -14.83 -10.57 2.26
N ASP A 192 -15.32 -11.65 1.64
CA ASP A 192 -15.21 -13.01 2.19
C ASP A 192 -13.74 -13.43 2.36
N VAL A 193 -12.88 -13.13 1.37
CA VAL A 193 -11.44 -13.40 1.45
C VAL A 193 -10.77 -12.59 2.56
N ILE A 194 -11.13 -11.32 2.73
CA ILE A 194 -10.63 -10.50 3.84
C ILE A 194 -10.97 -11.16 5.17
N ASP A 195 -12.22 -11.63 5.35
CA ASP A 195 -12.67 -12.29 6.57
C ASP A 195 -11.90 -13.58 6.86
N GLU A 196 -11.52 -14.34 5.84
CA GLU A 196 -10.70 -15.56 5.97
C GLU A 196 -9.26 -15.27 6.44
N ILE A 197 -8.70 -14.10 6.12
CA ILE A 197 -7.28 -13.79 6.40
C ILE A 197 -7.06 -12.88 7.61
N ARG A 198 -8.11 -12.36 8.27
CA ARG A 198 -7.97 -11.42 9.40
C ARG A 198 -7.06 -11.97 10.50
N GLU A 199 -7.25 -13.22 10.88
CA GLU A 199 -6.48 -13.89 11.94
C GLU A 199 -5.00 -14.04 11.57
N LEU A 200 -4.66 -14.10 10.28
CA LEU A 200 -3.27 -14.22 9.82
C LEU A 200 -2.47 -12.95 10.10
N VAL A 201 -3.13 -11.79 10.12
CA VAL A 201 -2.47 -10.49 10.27
C VAL A 201 -2.76 -9.79 11.59
N ALA A 202 -3.55 -10.40 12.47
CA ALA A 202 -3.79 -9.91 13.82
C ALA A 202 -2.46 -9.65 14.56
N PRO A 203 -2.36 -8.58 15.38
CA PRO A 203 -3.45 -7.69 15.80
C PRO A 203 -3.76 -6.53 14.83
N MET A 204 -3.07 -6.41 13.68
CA MET A 204 -3.41 -5.39 12.69
C MET A 204 -4.81 -5.64 12.13
N ARG A 205 -5.64 -4.60 12.03
CA ARG A 205 -6.97 -4.68 11.44
C ARG A 205 -6.94 -4.41 9.94
N ILE A 206 -7.48 -5.32 9.14
CA ILE A 206 -7.78 -5.03 7.73
C ILE A 206 -9.09 -4.24 7.69
N LEU A 207 -9.07 -3.03 7.13
CA LEU A 207 -10.28 -2.25 6.86
C LEU A 207 -10.80 -2.61 5.47
N THR A 208 -12.10 -2.89 5.37
CA THR A 208 -12.73 -3.16 4.08
C THR A 208 -12.89 -1.85 3.32
N GLY A 209 -12.48 -1.80 2.07
CA GLY A 209 -12.61 -0.57 1.31
C GLY A 209 -12.65 -0.75 -0.19
N ILE A 210 -12.73 0.38 -0.89
CA ILE A 210 -12.70 0.43 -2.35
C ILE A 210 -12.15 1.79 -2.78
N GLU A 211 -11.38 1.81 -3.87
CA GLU A 211 -11.20 3.05 -4.62
C GLU A 211 -12.27 3.09 -5.72
N VAL A 212 -13.31 3.90 -5.49
CA VAL A 212 -14.46 4.01 -6.37
C VAL A 212 -14.26 5.11 -7.41
N ASP A 213 -14.53 4.76 -8.67
CA ASP A 213 -14.54 5.72 -9.77
C ASP A 213 -15.65 6.76 -9.58
N ILE A 214 -15.30 8.04 -9.65
CA ILE A 214 -16.26 9.13 -9.80
C ILE A 214 -16.67 9.16 -11.28
N LEU A 215 -17.93 8.87 -11.60
CA LEU A 215 -18.44 8.86 -12.97
C LEU A 215 -18.56 10.27 -13.55
N GLU A 216 -18.75 10.38 -14.88
CA GLU A 216 -18.81 11.68 -15.58
C GLU A 216 -19.92 12.59 -15.04
N ASP A 217 -21.00 12.01 -14.51
CA ASP A 217 -22.13 12.73 -13.92
C ASP A 217 -21.95 12.97 -12.41
N GLY A 218 -20.81 12.57 -11.82
CA GLY A 218 -20.47 12.67 -10.40
C GLY A 218 -21.06 11.59 -9.49
N SER A 219 -21.76 10.58 -10.03
CA SER A 219 -22.13 9.39 -9.25
C SER A 219 -20.92 8.49 -8.99
N LEU A 220 -21.01 7.59 -8.01
CA LEU A 220 -19.97 6.63 -7.67
C LEU A 220 -20.21 5.30 -8.42
N ASP A 221 -19.14 4.67 -8.89
CA ASP A 221 -19.15 3.44 -9.69
C ASP A 221 -19.31 2.16 -8.85
N GLN A 222 -20.31 2.12 -7.96
CA GLN A 222 -20.63 0.93 -7.17
C GLN A 222 -22.09 0.97 -6.67
N GLU A 223 -22.62 -0.18 -6.25
CA GLU A 223 -23.92 -0.27 -5.57
C GLU A 223 -23.88 0.45 -4.22
N ASP A 224 -24.87 1.30 -3.97
CA ASP A 224 -25.02 2.11 -2.74
C ASP A 224 -24.98 1.24 -1.47
N GLU A 225 -25.77 0.16 -1.45
CA GLU A 225 -25.81 -0.83 -0.35
C GLU A 225 -24.46 -1.52 -0.10
N LEU A 226 -23.58 -1.55 -1.11
CA LEU A 226 -22.26 -2.15 -0.98
C LEU A 226 -21.25 -1.14 -0.43
N LEU A 227 -21.35 0.13 -0.84
CA LEU A 227 -20.56 1.23 -0.28
C LEU A 227 -20.86 1.42 1.21
N GLU A 228 -22.13 1.33 1.62
CA GLU A 228 -22.54 1.41 3.04
C GLU A 228 -21.88 0.35 3.94
N ARG A 229 -21.45 -0.78 3.37
CA ARG A 229 -20.84 -1.89 4.11
C ARG A 229 -19.33 -1.75 4.30
N LEU A 230 -18.68 -0.82 3.61
CA LEU A 230 -17.23 -0.66 3.64
C LEU A 230 -16.83 0.20 4.84
N ASP A 231 -15.64 -0.05 5.38
CA ASP A 231 -15.05 0.76 6.44
C ASP A 231 -14.46 2.07 5.88
N ILE A 232 -13.93 2.06 4.65
CA ILE A 232 -13.31 3.23 3.97
C ILE A 232 -13.61 3.22 2.47
N VAL A 233 -14.04 4.37 1.94
CA VAL A 233 -14.27 4.61 0.51
C VAL A 233 -13.43 5.79 0.03
N VAL A 234 -12.54 5.50 -0.91
CA VAL A 234 -11.73 6.52 -1.60
C VAL A 234 -12.39 6.82 -2.95
N ALA A 235 -12.85 8.05 -3.17
CA ALA A 235 -13.46 8.46 -4.43
C ALA A 235 -12.45 9.20 -5.31
N SER A 236 -12.21 8.70 -6.53
CA SER A 236 -11.18 9.23 -7.43
C SER A 236 -11.70 9.46 -8.85
N VAL A 237 -11.15 10.47 -9.54
CA VAL A 237 -11.41 10.68 -10.97
C VAL A 237 -10.34 9.98 -11.80
N HIS A 238 -10.69 8.92 -12.53
CA HIS A 238 -9.74 8.24 -13.44
C HIS A 238 -9.99 8.47 -14.93
N SER A 239 -11.14 9.05 -15.27
CA SER A 239 -11.58 9.22 -16.66
C SER A 239 -11.95 10.66 -16.97
N LYS A 240 -11.86 11.04 -18.25
CA LYS A 240 -12.14 12.41 -18.71
C LYS A 240 -11.37 13.47 -17.92
N LEU A 241 -10.10 13.22 -17.61
CA LEU A 241 -9.24 14.13 -16.83
C LEU A 241 -9.05 15.51 -17.49
N ALA A 242 -9.24 15.61 -18.80
CA ALA A 242 -9.21 16.86 -19.57
C ALA A 242 -10.61 17.51 -19.75
N MET A 243 -11.61 17.14 -18.94
CA MET A 243 -12.93 17.78 -18.90
C MET A 243 -12.81 19.28 -18.58
N ASP A 244 -13.78 20.09 -19.03
CA ASP A 244 -13.81 21.51 -18.71
C ASP A 244 -13.95 21.75 -17.19
N GLU A 245 -13.41 22.86 -16.73
CA GLU A 245 -13.29 23.18 -15.30
C GLU A 245 -14.64 23.17 -14.58
N ALA A 246 -15.67 23.76 -15.18
CA ALA A 246 -16.98 23.86 -14.57
C ALA A 246 -17.66 22.49 -14.45
N ALA A 247 -17.53 21.63 -15.47
CA ALA A 247 -18.05 20.27 -15.43
C ALA A 247 -17.27 19.39 -14.45
N MET A 248 -15.93 19.46 -14.41
CA MET A 248 -15.14 18.71 -13.45
C MET A 248 -15.46 19.14 -12.01
N THR A 249 -15.64 20.43 -11.77
CA THR A 249 -16.06 20.96 -10.47
C THR A 249 -17.40 20.35 -10.04
N ARG A 250 -18.43 20.36 -10.89
CA ARG A 250 -19.74 19.76 -10.55
C ARG A 250 -19.64 18.26 -10.30
N ARG A 251 -18.82 17.56 -11.09
CA ARG A 251 -18.56 16.13 -10.95
C ARG A 251 -17.95 15.81 -9.59
N MET A 252 -16.89 16.53 -9.20
CA MET A 252 -16.21 16.34 -7.91
C MET A 252 -17.11 16.74 -6.75
N LEU A 253 -17.83 17.86 -6.84
CA LEU A 253 -18.75 18.29 -5.77
C LEU A 253 -19.83 17.25 -5.47
N LYS A 254 -20.40 16.61 -6.51
CA LYS A 254 -21.41 15.56 -6.28
C LYS A 254 -20.82 14.32 -5.62
N ALA A 255 -19.59 13.94 -5.97
CA ALA A 255 -18.90 12.83 -5.32
C ALA A 255 -18.56 13.14 -3.86
N VAL A 256 -17.98 14.31 -3.58
CA VAL A 256 -17.66 14.74 -2.20
C VAL A 256 -18.93 14.89 -1.34
N ALA A 257 -20.07 15.27 -1.92
CA ALA A 257 -21.34 15.33 -1.21
C ALA A 257 -22.00 13.95 -0.98
N ASN A 258 -21.44 12.86 -1.52
CA ASN A 258 -21.99 11.53 -1.33
C ASN A 258 -21.71 11.06 0.12
N PRO A 259 -22.71 10.55 0.86
CA PRO A 259 -22.54 10.15 2.25
C PRO A 259 -21.58 8.97 2.45
N HIS A 260 -21.21 8.26 1.39
CA HIS A 260 -20.23 7.18 1.42
C HIS A 260 -18.82 7.64 1.03
N THR A 261 -18.53 8.93 0.83
CA THR A 261 -17.18 9.37 0.43
C THR A 261 -16.37 9.88 1.61
N ASP A 262 -15.44 9.04 2.07
CA ASP A 262 -14.54 9.36 3.19
C ASP A 262 -13.32 10.16 2.73
N VAL A 263 -12.73 9.77 1.60
CA VAL A 263 -11.50 10.37 1.08
C VAL A 263 -11.67 10.77 -0.39
N LEU A 264 -11.35 12.02 -0.71
CA LEU A 264 -11.14 12.45 -2.10
C LEU A 264 -9.72 12.06 -2.53
N GLY A 265 -9.61 10.98 -3.30
CA GLY A 265 -8.36 10.46 -3.83
C GLY A 265 -7.75 11.38 -4.90
N HIS A 266 -6.42 11.28 -5.08
CA HIS A 266 -5.50 12.02 -5.95
C HIS A 266 -6.21 13.00 -6.90
N CYS A 267 -6.60 14.15 -6.34
CA CYS A 267 -7.70 14.96 -6.83
C CYS A 267 -7.46 15.65 -8.17
N THR A 268 -6.20 15.78 -8.61
CA THR A 268 -5.89 16.34 -9.92
C THR A 268 -5.67 15.28 -10.98
N GLY A 269 -5.49 14.01 -10.57
CA GLY A 269 -5.17 12.90 -11.43
C GLY A 269 -3.85 13.10 -12.19
N ARG A 270 -2.93 13.96 -11.75
CA ARG A 270 -1.68 14.25 -12.48
C ARG A 270 -0.66 13.11 -12.42
N LEU A 271 0.29 13.15 -13.35
CA LEU A 271 1.55 12.39 -13.26
C LEU A 271 2.71 13.33 -13.57
N VAL A 272 3.68 13.40 -12.67
CA VAL A 272 4.84 14.31 -12.77
C VAL A 272 6.12 13.59 -13.22
N THR A 273 6.16 12.26 -13.14
CA THR A 273 7.30 11.43 -13.57
C THR A 273 6.89 9.97 -13.76
N GLY A 274 7.83 9.11 -14.17
CA GLY A 274 7.68 7.65 -14.21
C GLY A 274 7.44 7.07 -15.60
N GLY A 275 7.39 5.73 -15.67
CA GLY A 275 7.29 4.99 -16.95
C GLY A 275 5.98 5.20 -17.71
N ARG A 276 4.93 5.70 -17.04
CA ARG A 276 3.64 6.09 -17.65
C ARG A 276 3.69 7.49 -18.30
N GLY A 277 4.83 8.18 -18.22
CA GLY A 277 5.01 9.53 -18.71
C GLY A 277 4.44 10.59 -17.77
N VAL A 278 4.33 11.81 -18.30
CA VAL A 278 3.74 12.96 -17.60
C VAL A 278 2.30 13.19 -18.05
N ARG A 279 1.43 13.54 -17.11
CA ARG A 279 0.02 13.84 -17.33
C ARG A 279 -0.34 15.15 -16.61
N PRO A 280 -0.92 16.13 -17.30
CA PRO A 280 -1.30 17.40 -16.67
C PRO A 280 -2.43 17.21 -15.65
N GLU A 281 -2.58 18.20 -14.79
CA GLU A 281 -3.64 18.29 -13.78
C GLU A 281 -5.01 18.50 -14.43
N SER A 282 -6.04 17.83 -13.90
CA SER A 282 -7.43 18.21 -14.14
C SER A 282 -7.68 19.62 -13.63
N LYS A 283 -8.55 20.36 -14.34
CA LYS A 283 -8.95 21.71 -13.95
C LYS A 283 -10.25 21.64 -13.19
N PHE A 284 -10.32 22.24 -12.01
CA PHE A 284 -11.52 22.39 -11.20
C PHE A 284 -11.36 23.59 -10.25
N ASP A 285 -12.48 24.08 -9.75
CA ASP A 285 -12.52 25.13 -8.72
C ASP A 285 -12.17 24.50 -7.36
N ALA A 286 -10.89 24.60 -7.00
CA ALA A 286 -10.36 23.95 -5.81
C ALA A 286 -10.92 24.54 -4.50
N GLU A 287 -11.23 25.83 -4.47
CA GLU A 287 -11.85 26.46 -3.29
C GLU A 287 -13.24 25.86 -3.02
N LYS A 288 -14.05 25.67 -4.07
CA LYS A 288 -15.36 25.02 -3.92
C LYS A 288 -15.24 23.57 -3.50
N VAL A 289 -14.35 22.80 -4.14
CA VAL A 289 -14.20 21.37 -3.86
C VAL A 289 -13.68 21.15 -2.45
N PHE A 290 -12.60 21.82 -2.04
CA PHE A 290 -12.05 21.68 -0.70
C PHE A 290 -12.93 22.30 0.38
N GLY A 291 -13.65 23.39 0.07
CA GLY A 291 -14.68 23.93 0.97
C GLY A 291 -15.75 22.89 1.28
N LEU A 292 -16.20 22.15 0.27
CA LEU A 292 -17.15 21.05 0.47
C LEU A 292 -16.52 19.86 1.20
N CYS A 293 -15.27 19.49 0.92
CA CYS A 293 -14.57 18.44 1.68
C CYS A 293 -14.58 18.75 3.18
N ARG A 294 -14.24 19.98 3.57
CA ARG A 294 -14.34 20.43 4.96
C ARG A 294 -15.77 20.30 5.51
N ASP A 295 -16.76 20.80 4.77
CA ASP A 295 -18.14 20.86 5.25
C ASP A 295 -18.81 19.48 5.35
N ALA A 296 -18.43 18.54 4.47
CA ALA A 296 -18.92 17.17 4.43
C ALA A 296 -18.11 16.22 5.33
N GLY A 297 -16.95 16.64 5.84
CA GLY A 297 -16.05 15.78 6.60
C GLY A 297 -15.16 14.86 5.76
N THR A 298 -15.25 14.91 4.43
CA THR A 298 -14.38 14.17 3.50
C THR A 298 -12.93 14.64 3.59
N ALA A 299 -12.00 13.73 3.85
CA ALA A 299 -10.57 14.02 3.87
C ALA A 299 -10.01 14.20 2.44
N VAL A 300 -8.97 15.03 2.30
CA VAL A 300 -8.21 15.18 1.05
C VAL A 300 -6.98 14.28 1.09
N GLU A 301 -6.82 13.38 0.11
CA GLU A 301 -5.65 12.50 0.04
C GLU A 301 -4.36 13.31 -0.19
N ILE A 302 -3.29 12.96 0.52
CA ILE A 302 -1.89 13.30 0.22
C ILE A 302 -1.24 12.02 -0.29
N ASN A 303 -1.39 11.80 -1.59
CA ASN A 303 -0.89 10.60 -2.23
C ASN A 303 0.65 10.56 -2.20
N SER A 304 1.18 9.47 -1.65
CA SER A 304 2.62 9.32 -1.44
C SER A 304 3.37 8.75 -2.64
N ARG A 305 2.67 8.38 -3.73
CA ARG A 305 3.33 7.94 -4.98
C ARG A 305 4.22 9.06 -5.53
N PRO A 306 5.54 8.83 -5.73
CA PRO A 306 6.44 9.86 -6.26
C PRO A 306 6.05 10.37 -7.64
N GLU A 307 5.42 9.54 -8.48
CA GLU A 307 4.90 9.95 -9.77
C GLU A 307 3.63 10.81 -9.71
N ARG A 308 2.86 10.78 -8.61
CA ARG A 308 1.65 11.60 -8.46
C ARG A 308 1.98 12.90 -7.74
N ARG A 309 2.55 12.80 -6.54
CA ARG A 309 2.72 13.92 -5.60
C ARG A 309 1.45 14.77 -5.50
N ASP A 310 0.29 14.13 -5.43
CA ASP A 310 -1.02 14.80 -5.55
C ASP A 310 -1.63 15.00 -4.16
N PRO A 311 -2.30 16.13 -3.85
CA PRO A 311 -2.37 17.40 -4.59
C PRO A 311 -0.98 18.05 -4.80
N PRO A 312 -0.73 18.89 -5.83
CA PRO A 312 0.41 19.82 -5.83
C PRO A 312 0.51 20.62 -4.54
N THR A 313 1.71 21.06 -4.16
CA THR A 313 1.94 21.91 -2.96
C THR A 313 0.99 23.10 -2.88
N ARG A 314 0.72 23.79 -4.01
CA ARG A 314 -0.24 24.92 -4.04
C ARG A 314 -1.65 24.54 -3.57
N LEU A 315 -2.11 23.33 -3.91
CA LEU A 315 -3.44 22.83 -3.57
C LEU A 315 -3.45 22.20 -2.17
N LEU A 316 -2.34 21.57 -1.76
CA LEU A 316 -2.16 21.14 -0.37
C LEU A 316 -2.28 22.34 0.58
N THR A 317 -1.52 23.41 0.32
CA THR A 317 -1.59 24.65 1.11
C THR A 317 -3.00 25.23 1.13
N LEU A 318 -3.69 25.28 -0.02
CA LEU A 318 -5.07 25.77 -0.09
C LEU A 318 -6.04 24.92 0.76
N ALA A 319 -5.97 23.59 0.67
CA ALA A 319 -6.80 22.69 1.48
C ALA A 319 -6.50 22.87 2.99
N MET A 320 -5.24 23.12 3.34
CA MET A 320 -4.83 23.38 4.72
C MET A 320 -5.44 24.67 5.25
N GLU A 321 -5.36 25.75 4.48
CA GLU A 321 -5.94 27.06 4.80
C GLU A 321 -7.47 27.02 4.93
N ILE A 322 -8.15 26.21 4.09
CA ILE A 322 -9.61 26.04 4.14
C ILE A 322 -10.07 25.31 5.40
N GLY A 323 -9.23 24.42 5.95
CA GLY A 323 -9.54 23.64 7.15
C GLY A 323 -9.88 22.18 6.90
N CYS A 324 -9.50 21.58 5.75
CA CYS A 324 -9.77 20.17 5.46
C CYS A 324 -9.08 19.20 6.42
N LEU A 325 -9.65 18.01 6.56
CA LEU A 325 -8.93 16.83 7.03
C LEU A 325 -8.11 16.22 5.88
N PHE A 326 -7.11 15.42 6.21
CA PHE A 326 -6.22 14.78 5.24
C PHE A 326 -6.08 13.29 5.50
N SER A 327 -5.93 12.53 4.42
CA SER A 327 -5.41 11.16 4.46
C SER A 327 -3.99 11.15 3.91
N ILE A 328 -3.04 10.43 4.51
CA ILE A 328 -1.72 10.16 3.93
C ILE A 328 -1.62 8.69 3.61
N ASP A 329 -1.45 8.38 2.33
CA ASP A 329 -1.69 7.04 1.79
C ASP A 329 -0.64 6.73 0.74
N THR A 330 -0.36 5.44 0.52
CA THR A 330 0.67 5.05 -0.46
C THR A 330 0.14 4.85 -1.87
N ASP A 331 -1.15 4.56 -2.06
CA ASP A 331 -1.68 4.05 -3.32
C ASP A 331 -0.79 2.88 -3.80
N SER A 332 -0.48 1.98 -2.86
CA SER A 332 0.47 0.88 -3.07
C SER A 332 -0.12 -0.18 -3.97
N HIS A 333 0.63 -0.58 -4.99
CA HIS A 333 0.32 -1.71 -5.88
C HIS A 333 1.30 -2.87 -5.67
N ALA A 334 2.21 -2.76 -4.71
CA ALA A 334 3.16 -3.79 -4.35
C ALA A 334 3.62 -3.60 -2.89
N PRO A 335 4.00 -4.68 -2.19
CA PRO A 335 4.36 -4.64 -0.76
C PRO A 335 5.40 -3.60 -0.39
N GLY A 336 6.50 -3.47 -1.16
CA GLY A 336 7.55 -2.50 -0.85
C GLY A 336 7.15 -1.04 -1.03
N GLN A 337 6.03 -0.77 -1.71
CA GLN A 337 5.51 0.59 -1.90
C GLN A 337 4.82 1.11 -0.64
N LEU A 338 4.47 0.24 0.32
CA LEU A 338 3.85 0.64 1.59
C LEU A 338 4.76 1.55 2.43
N GLU A 339 6.07 1.51 2.20
CA GLU A 339 7.00 2.45 2.84
C GLU A 339 6.88 3.88 2.31
N PHE A 340 6.24 4.10 1.16
CA PHE A 340 6.15 5.42 0.54
C PHE A 340 5.41 6.44 1.40
N LEU A 341 4.67 6.03 2.44
CA LEU A 341 4.10 6.94 3.44
C LEU A 341 5.11 8.00 3.94
N GLY A 342 6.41 7.69 3.98
CA GLY A 342 7.45 8.68 4.30
C GLY A 342 7.45 9.89 3.37
N TYR A 343 7.22 9.70 2.06
CA TYR A 343 7.14 10.80 1.10
C TYR A 343 5.91 11.69 1.30
N GLY A 344 4.75 11.12 1.59
CA GLY A 344 3.54 11.88 1.90
C GLY A 344 3.66 12.63 3.22
N ALA A 345 4.15 11.94 4.25
CA ALA A 345 4.42 12.50 5.56
C ALA A 345 5.45 13.64 5.51
N GLN A 346 6.53 13.51 4.72
CA GLN A 346 7.50 14.59 4.57
C GLN A 346 6.87 15.84 3.96
N ARG A 347 5.97 15.66 2.97
CA ARG A 347 5.26 16.79 2.37
C ARG A 347 4.31 17.47 3.34
N ALA A 348 3.64 16.70 4.21
CA ALA A 348 2.81 17.24 5.27
C ALA A 348 3.65 18.00 6.31
N LEU A 349 4.81 17.45 6.68
CA LEU A 349 5.74 18.03 7.64
C LEU A 349 6.31 19.36 7.12
N ASP A 350 6.79 19.39 5.88
CA ASP A 350 7.30 20.59 5.22
C ASP A 350 6.24 21.70 5.09
N ALA A 351 4.96 21.31 4.98
CA ALA A 351 3.84 22.24 4.91
C ALA A 351 3.36 22.73 6.28
N GLY A 352 3.83 22.13 7.38
CA GLY A 352 3.37 22.44 8.74
C GLY A 352 1.94 21.93 9.00
N LEU A 353 1.58 20.76 8.48
CA LEU A 353 0.28 20.14 8.76
C LEU A 353 0.29 19.47 10.13
N GLU A 354 -0.61 19.90 11.00
CA GLU A 354 -0.79 19.33 12.34
C GLU A 354 -1.27 17.86 12.26
N PRO A 355 -0.66 16.92 13.02
CA PRO A 355 -1.02 15.50 13.01
C PRO A 355 -2.50 15.22 13.27
N GLU A 356 -3.18 16.01 14.10
CA GLU A 356 -4.58 15.81 14.45
C GLU A 356 -5.53 15.99 13.26
N ARG A 357 -5.09 16.69 12.20
CA ARG A 357 -5.84 16.85 10.95
C ARG A 357 -5.57 15.72 9.94
N ILE A 358 -4.71 14.77 10.29
CA ILE A 358 -4.39 13.59 9.46
C ILE A 358 -5.10 12.38 10.05
N VAL A 359 -6.12 11.88 9.36
CA VAL A 359 -7.01 10.82 9.88
C VAL A 359 -6.27 9.51 10.13
N ASN A 360 -5.16 9.26 9.42
CA ASN A 360 -4.28 8.11 9.61
C ASN A 360 -3.52 8.10 10.95
N THR A 361 -3.57 9.18 11.73
CA THR A 361 -2.94 9.25 13.07
C THR A 361 -3.89 8.85 14.20
N TRP A 362 -5.18 8.71 13.88
CA TRP A 362 -6.23 8.44 14.85
C TRP A 362 -6.30 6.96 15.24
N ALA A 363 -6.76 6.68 16.46
CA ALA A 363 -7.06 5.30 16.82
C ALA A 363 -8.13 4.73 15.88
N VAL A 364 -8.07 3.42 15.60
CA VAL A 364 -8.96 2.80 14.60
C VAL A 364 -10.45 3.02 14.87
N GLU A 365 -10.85 3.07 16.15
CA GLU A 365 -12.25 3.32 16.51
C GLU A 365 -12.69 4.77 16.24
N ASP A 366 -11.79 5.75 16.41
CA ASP A 366 -12.06 7.16 16.08
C ASP A 366 -12.12 7.35 14.55
N LEU A 367 -11.23 6.69 13.81
CA LEU A 367 -11.25 6.67 12.34
C LEU A 367 -12.58 6.11 11.81
N LEU A 368 -13.02 4.96 12.33
CA LEU A 368 -14.27 4.32 11.90
C LEU A 368 -15.51 5.10 12.35
N ALA A 369 -15.45 5.77 13.50
CA ALA A 369 -16.51 6.67 13.92
C ALA A 369 -16.63 7.88 12.98
N TRP A 370 -15.49 8.43 12.52
CA TRP A 370 -15.48 9.51 11.52
C TRP A 370 -16.02 9.06 10.16
N ALA A 371 -15.57 7.92 9.64
CA ALA A 371 -16.01 7.41 8.33
C ALA A 371 -17.51 7.03 8.27
N ARG A 372 -18.18 6.90 9.43
CA ARG A 372 -19.61 6.56 9.53
C ARG A 372 -20.50 7.76 9.89
N ALA A 373 -19.92 8.94 10.12
CA ALA A 373 -20.62 10.13 10.56
C ALA A 373 -21.32 10.85 9.39
#